data_AF-A0A034WFJ9-F1
#
_entry.id   AF-A0A034WFJ9-F1
#
_cell.length_a   1.000
_cell.length_b   1.000
_cell.length_c   1.000
_cell.angle_alpha   90.00
_cell.angle_beta   90.00
_cell.angle_gamma   90.00
#
_symmetry.space_group_name_H-M   'P 1'
#
loop_
_entity.id
_entity.type
_entity.pdbx_description
1 polymer ?
#
loop_
_entity_poly.entity_id
_entity_poly.type
_entity_poly.pdbx_seq_one_letter_code
_entity_poly.pdbx_strand_id
1 'polypeptide(L)'
;MFRNLTKLYKTHACREYNHVFPLLVDNCGYREDNIPQLEDVSNFLKDCTGFTLRPVAGLLSSRDFIAGLAFRVFHSTQYIRHPSKPMYTPEPDVCHELMGHVPLFADPAFAQFSQEIGLASLGAPDDYIEKLATIFWFTVEYGLCRQDGDLKAYGAGLLSSYGELEYCLTDKPQLREFDPAVTGSTKYPITQFQEVYYVSESFESAKEKTIKFANSIPRPFGVRYNAYTQSIEVLDSKKQIRNLMDDINSEFQILQNAVEKLKV
;
A
#
# COMPACT_ATOMS: atom_id res chain seq x y z
N MET A 1 11.74 -12.37 15.45
CA MET A 1 10.74 -11.92 14.47
C MET A 1 11.10 -12.45 13.08
N PHE A 2 12.18 -11.97 12.45
CA PHE A 2 12.60 -12.36 11.07
C PHE A 2 12.50 -13.86 10.78
N ARG A 3 13.28 -14.70 11.51
CA ARG A 3 13.30 -16.16 11.34
C ARG A 3 11.95 -16.86 11.42
N ASN A 4 11.01 -16.32 12.19
CA ASN A 4 9.71 -16.96 12.39
C ASN A 4 8.75 -16.60 11.26
N LEU A 5 8.71 -15.33 10.86
CA LEU A 5 7.87 -14.89 9.76
C LEU A 5 8.31 -15.48 8.41
N THR A 6 9.62 -15.54 8.16
CA THR A 6 10.15 -16.11 6.90
C THR A 6 9.77 -17.57 6.68
N LYS A 7 9.45 -18.32 7.74
CA LYS A 7 8.93 -19.69 7.64
C LYS A 7 7.48 -19.73 7.14
N LEU A 8 6.69 -18.69 7.44
CA LEU A 8 5.27 -18.61 7.08
C LEU A 8 5.03 -18.00 5.70
N TYR A 9 5.91 -17.12 5.21
CA TYR A 9 5.66 -16.37 3.97
C TYR A 9 5.36 -17.24 2.75
N LYS A 10 6.08 -18.36 2.58
CA LYS A 10 5.87 -19.26 1.44
C LYS A 10 4.45 -19.83 1.36
N THR A 11 3.77 -19.96 2.50
CA THR A 11 2.43 -20.55 2.58
C THR A 11 1.34 -19.50 2.77
N HIS A 12 1.63 -18.41 3.50
CA HIS A 12 0.62 -17.43 3.93
C HIS A 12 0.65 -16.13 3.12
N ALA A 13 1.82 -15.65 2.71
CA ALA A 13 1.95 -14.37 2.01
C ALA A 13 1.57 -14.48 0.54
N CYS A 14 1.10 -13.39 -0.06
CA CYS A 14 0.75 -13.34 -1.48
C CYS A 14 1.98 -13.53 -2.39
N ARG A 15 1.73 -13.80 -3.68
CA ARG A 15 2.78 -14.06 -4.68
C ARG A 15 3.71 -12.86 -4.87
N GLU A 16 3.18 -11.64 -4.80
CA GLU A 16 3.92 -10.39 -4.99
C GLU A 16 4.93 -10.21 -3.85
N TYR A 17 4.51 -10.46 -2.61
CA TYR A 17 5.40 -10.46 -1.46
C TYR A 17 6.53 -11.50 -1.62
N ASN A 18 6.19 -12.74 -1.99
CA ASN A 18 7.17 -13.81 -2.19
C ASN A 18 8.10 -13.57 -3.41
N HIS A 19 7.67 -12.76 -4.37
CA HIS A 19 8.50 -12.32 -5.49
C HIS A 19 9.52 -11.26 -5.07
N VAL A 20 9.08 -10.25 -4.31
CA VAL A 20 9.93 -9.11 -3.92
C VAL A 20 10.87 -9.44 -2.76
N PHE A 21 10.40 -10.18 -1.74
CA PHE A 21 11.18 -10.37 -0.51
C PHE A 21 12.61 -10.92 -0.75
N PRO A 22 12.84 -11.90 -1.64
CA PRO A 22 14.20 -12.32 -1.99
C PRO A 22 15.07 -11.19 -2.57
N LEU A 23 14.50 -10.29 -3.37
CA LEU A 23 15.22 -9.15 -3.92
C LEU A 23 15.68 -8.18 -2.83
N LEU A 24 14.89 -8.01 -1.77
CA LEU A 24 15.28 -7.20 -0.60
C LEU A 24 16.40 -7.87 0.22
N VAL A 25 16.41 -9.21 0.28
CA VAL A 25 17.53 -9.98 0.88
C VAL A 25 18.82 -9.74 0.11
N ASP A 26 18.75 -9.81 -1.22
CA ASP A 26 19.92 -9.71 -2.10
C ASP A 26 20.45 -8.27 -2.23
N ASN A 27 19.57 -7.26 -2.19
CA ASN A 27 19.93 -5.87 -2.54
C ASN A 27 19.84 -4.88 -1.38
N CYS A 28 19.08 -5.17 -0.32
CA CYS A 28 18.80 -4.25 0.79
C CYS A 28 19.28 -4.75 2.16
N GLY A 29 20.03 -5.86 2.19
CA GLY A 29 20.61 -6.37 3.44
C GLY A 29 19.60 -6.96 4.42
N TYR A 30 18.44 -7.45 3.94
CA TYR A 30 17.47 -8.16 4.78
C TYR A 30 18.05 -9.50 5.24
N ARG A 31 18.54 -9.55 6.48
CA ARG A 31 19.12 -10.76 7.07
C ARG A 31 18.78 -10.85 8.54
N GLU A 32 18.85 -12.05 9.11
CA GLU A 32 18.56 -12.27 10.53
C GLU A 32 19.52 -11.56 11.50
N ASP A 33 20.70 -11.18 11.02
CA ASP A 33 21.78 -10.55 11.78
C ASP A 33 21.96 -9.06 11.42
N ASN A 34 21.05 -8.48 10.63
CA ASN A 34 21.17 -7.10 10.14
C ASN A 34 19.79 -6.43 10.00
N ILE A 35 19.64 -5.23 10.58
CA ILE A 35 18.47 -4.39 10.34
C ILE A 35 18.77 -3.50 9.12
N PRO A 36 17.99 -3.61 8.02
CA PRO A 36 18.15 -2.76 6.84
C PRO A 36 18.08 -1.26 7.15
N GLN A 37 18.84 -0.46 6.42
CA GLN A 37 18.80 1.00 6.53
C GLN A 37 17.74 1.58 5.60
N LEU A 38 16.97 2.57 6.08
CA LEU A 38 15.87 3.15 5.30
C LEU A 38 16.32 3.77 3.97
N GLU A 39 17.54 4.31 3.91
CA GLU A 39 18.09 4.92 2.69
C GLU A 39 18.25 3.87 1.58
N ASP A 40 18.87 2.72 1.89
CA ASP A 40 19.08 1.64 0.92
C ASP A 40 17.73 1.10 0.40
N VAL A 41 16.78 0.92 1.32
CA VAL A 41 15.43 0.46 0.99
C VAL A 41 14.65 1.51 0.19
N SER A 42 14.77 2.79 0.53
CA SER A 42 14.12 3.88 -0.20
C SER A 42 14.64 3.99 -1.62
N ASN A 43 15.95 3.82 -1.84
CA ASN A 43 16.53 3.80 -3.17
C ASN A 43 16.05 2.60 -3.99
N PHE A 44 15.98 1.41 -3.37
CA PHE A 44 15.40 0.23 -4.01
C PHE A 44 13.93 0.44 -4.43
N LEU A 45 13.08 0.95 -3.52
CA LEU A 45 11.68 1.23 -3.83
C LEU A 45 11.52 2.27 -4.95
N LYS A 46 12.41 3.27 -4.96
CA LYS A 46 12.39 4.33 -5.97
C LYS A 46 12.66 3.76 -7.36
N ASP A 47 13.61 2.83 -7.47
CA ASP A 47 13.93 2.17 -8.73
C ASP A 47 12.84 1.19 -9.19
N CYS A 48 12.13 0.54 -8.26
CA CYS A 48 11.05 -0.39 -8.60
C CYS A 48 9.75 0.33 -9.02
N THR A 49 9.28 1.26 -8.20
CA THR A 49 7.93 1.84 -8.33
C THR A 49 7.89 3.34 -8.12
N GLY A 50 9.03 4.00 -7.90
CA GLY A 50 9.08 5.41 -7.51
C GLY A 50 8.61 5.68 -6.08
N PHE A 51 8.33 4.65 -5.27
CA PHE A 51 8.08 4.83 -3.85
C PHE A 51 9.36 5.20 -3.10
N THR A 52 9.23 5.98 -2.04
CA THR A 52 10.34 6.35 -1.16
C THR A 52 9.93 6.27 0.29
N LEU A 53 10.91 6.07 1.17
CA LEU A 53 10.70 6.09 2.61
C LEU A 53 11.12 7.46 3.17
N ARG A 54 10.33 7.97 4.11
CA ARG A 54 10.64 9.17 4.88
C ARG A 54 10.66 8.83 6.36
N PRO A 55 11.77 9.06 7.09
CA PRO A 55 11.81 8.85 8.53
C PRO A 55 10.73 9.67 9.25
N VAL A 56 10.02 9.03 10.17
CA VAL A 56 9.05 9.69 11.05
C VAL A 56 9.28 9.27 12.49
N ALA A 57 9.06 10.20 13.42
CA ALA A 57 9.29 9.97 14.85
C ALA A 57 8.23 9.08 15.51
N GLY A 58 7.05 8.96 14.90
CA GLY A 58 5.91 8.22 15.43
C GLY A 58 4.65 8.45 14.60
N LEU A 59 3.49 8.25 15.23
CA LEU A 59 2.19 8.33 14.55
C LEU A 59 1.89 9.76 14.07
N LEU A 60 1.55 9.88 12.78
CA LEU A 60 1.03 11.10 12.17
C LEU A 60 -0.50 11.13 12.26
N SER A 61 -1.09 12.30 11.99
CA SER A 61 -2.53 12.35 11.71
C SER A 61 -2.85 11.51 10.47
N SER A 62 -4.05 10.92 10.40
CA SER A 62 -4.46 10.15 9.22
C SER A 62 -4.36 10.95 7.94
N ARG A 63 -4.66 12.26 8.00
CA ARG A 63 -4.56 13.17 6.86
C ARG A 63 -3.11 13.31 6.37
N ASP A 64 -2.17 13.55 7.27
CA ASP A 64 -0.76 13.77 6.90
C ASP A 64 -0.11 12.48 6.41
N PHE A 65 -0.41 11.36 7.06
CA PHE A 65 0.11 10.06 6.67
C PHE A 65 -0.37 9.67 5.27
N ILE A 66 -1.68 9.70 5.04
CA ILE A 66 -2.29 9.31 3.77
C ILE A 66 -1.90 10.30 2.65
N ALA A 67 -1.74 11.59 2.96
CA ALA A 67 -1.24 12.55 1.97
C ALA A 67 0.15 12.18 1.44
N GLY A 68 1.02 11.57 2.25
CA GLY A 68 2.32 11.05 1.81
C GLY A 68 2.18 10.03 0.68
N LEU A 69 1.20 9.12 0.78
CA LEU A 69 0.96 8.09 -0.23
C LEU A 69 0.63 8.68 -1.61
N ALA A 70 0.01 9.87 -1.67
CA ALA A 70 -0.29 10.55 -2.92
C ALA A 70 0.99 10.87 -3.73
N PHE A 71 2.11 11.07 -3.03
CA PHE A 71 3.42 11.36 -3.60
C PHE A 71 4.31 10.12 -3.70
N ARG A 72 3.78 8.92 -3.45
CA ARG A 72 4.54 7.68 -3.28
C ARG A 72 5.59 7.81 -2.16
N VAL A 73 5.24 8.51 -1.09
CA VAL A 73 6.09 8.64 0.11
C VAL A 73 5.44 7.87 1.25
N PHE A 74 6.15 6.88 1.77
CA PHE A 74 5.74 6.17 2.98
C PHE A 74 6.53 6.67 4.19
N HIS A 75 5.81 7.07 5.23
CA HIS A 75 6.42 7.54 6.47
C HIS A 75 6.78 6.33 7.33
N SER A 76 8.08 6.07 7.50
CA SER A 76 8.60 4.86 8.17
C SER A 76 9.28 5.24 9.48
N THR A 77 8.97 4.52 10.55
CA THR A 77 9.71 4.63 11.81
C THR A 77 11.09 3.96 11.70
N GLN A 78 12.01 4.32 12.61
CA GLN A 78 13.37 3.75 12.70
C GLN A 78 13.66 3.05 14.02
N TYR A 79 12.83 3.26 15.04
CA TYR A 79 13.02 2.61 16.33
C TYR A 79 12.61 1.13 16.24
N ILE A 80 13.17 0.31 17.12
CA ILE A 80 12.82 -1.10 17.26
C ILE A 80 12.01 -1.32 18.53
N ARG A 81 11.02 -2.21 18.47
CA ARG A 81 10.19 -2.60 19.61
C ARG A 81 11.02 -3.14 20.78
N HIS A 82 10.45 -3.06 21.98
CA HIS A 82 11.11 -3.51 23.20
C HIS A 82 11.41 -5.03 23.17
N PRO A 83 12.63 -5.47 23.54
CA PRO A 83 13.06 -6.86 23.38
C PRO A 83 12.32 -7.87 24.27
N SER A 84 11.59 -7.42 25.31
CA SER A 84 10.80 -8.33 26.17
C SER A 84 9.57 -8.92 25.48
N LYS A 85 9.07 -8.29 24.40
CA LYS A 85 7.92 -8.76 23.62
C LYS A 85 8.22 -8.70 22.12
N PRO A 86 9.18 -9.49 21.61
CA PRO A 86 9.64 -9.36 20.22
C PRO A 86 8.58 -9.78 19.19
N MET A 87 7.55 -10.51 19.60
CA MET A 87 6.48 -11.00 18.73
C MET A 87 5.24 -10.10 18.70
N TYR A 88 5.22 -9.01 19.47
CA TYR A 88 4.06 -8.11 19.55
C TYR A 88 4.53 -6.67 19.75
N THR A 89 3.94 -5.73 19.01
CA THR A 89 4.11 -4.30 19.25
C THR A 89 2.77 -3.60 19.02
N PRO A 90 2.33 -2.69 19.91
CA PRO A 90 1.15 -1.87 19.68
C PRO A 90 1.43 -0.71 18.71
N GLU A 91 2.70 -0.35 18.52
CA GLU A 91 3.13 0.75 17.67
C GLU A 91 3.96 0.21 16.49
N PRO A 92 3.84 0.82 15.29
CA PRO A 92 4.58 0.37 14.11
C PRO A 92 6.06 0.71 14.26
N ASP A 93 6.86 -0.26 14.69
CA ASP A 93 8.31 -0.15 14.75
C ASP A 93 8.95 -0.50 13.40
N VAL A 94 10.26 -0.27 13.24
CA VAL A 94 10.97 -0.51 11.97
C VAL A 94 10.83 -1.96 11.45
N CYS A 95 10.61 -2.92 12.35
CA CYS A 95 10.33 -4.31 11.98
C CYS A 95 9.01 -4.43 11.18
N HIS A 96 7.96 -3.73 11.62
CA HIS A 96 6.68 -3.68 10.94
C HIS A 96 6.79 -3.02 9.57
N GLU A 97 7.50 -1.88 9.49
CA GLU A 97 7.68 -1.15 8.24
C GLU A 97 8.43 -1.98 7.20
N LEU A 98 9.59 -2.52 7.60
CA LEU A 98 10.49 -3.22 6.68
C LEU A 98 9.96 -4.59 6.27
N MET A 99 9.35 -5.34 7.18
CA MET A 99 8.87 -6.70 6.89
C MET A 99 7.42 -6.73 6.41
N GLY A 100 6.60 -5.76 6.80
CA GLY A 100 5.18 -5.69 6.42
C GLY A 100 4.99 -4.90 5.13
N HIS A 101 5.28 -3.60 5.17
CA HIS A 101 4.92 -2.67 4.11
C HIS A 101 5.86 -2.70 2.90
N VAL A 102 7.16 -2.59 3.14
CA VAL A 102 8.17 -2.38 2.08
C VAL A 102 8.05 -3.38 0.92
N PRO A 103 7.91 -4.71 1.15
CA PRO A 103 7.89 -5.65 0.04
C PRO A 103 6.76 -5.39 -0.96
N LEU A 104 5.59 -4.94 -0.51
CA LEU A 104 4.49 -4.65 -1.43
C LEU A 104 4.57 -3.27 -2.07
N PHE A 105 5.25 -2.29 -1.48
CA PHE A 105 5.51 -1.04 -2.18
C PHE A 105 6.44 -1.19 -3.39
N ALA A 106 7.20 -2.29 -3.49
CA ALA A 106 7.98 -2.62 -4.68
C ALA A 106 7.14 -3.27 -5.80
N ASP A 107 5.89 -3.66 -5.53
CA ASP A 107 4.96 -4.14 -6.55
C ASP A 107 4.23 -2.97 -7.23
N PRO A 108 4.26 -2.85 -8.57
CA PRO A 108 3.64 -1.71 -9.27
C PRO A 108 2.12 -1.59 -9.07
N ALA A 109 1.39 -2.70 -9.00
CA ALA A 109 -0.06 -2.67 -8.85
C ALA A 109 -0.46 -2.21 -7.44
N PHE A 110 0.24 -2.73 -6.41
CA PHE A 110 0.04 -2.33 -5.02
C PHE A 110 0.51 -0.90 -4.74
N ALA A 111 1.62 -0.46 -5.32
CA ALA A 111 2.09 0.92 -5.24
C ALA A 111 1.06 1.90 -5.82
N GLN A 112 0.48 1.59 -6.99
CA GLN A 112 -0.60 2.39 -7.57
C GLN A 112 -1.84 2.41 -6.68
N PHE A 113 -2.29 1.24 -6.20
CA PHE A 113 -3.42 1.14 -5.28
C PHE A 113 -3.23 2.02 -4.03
N SER A 114 -2.05 1.94 -3.41
CA SER A 114 -1.71 2.75 -2.23
C SER A 114 -1.71 4.24 -2.55
N GLN A 115 -1.19 4.61 -3.72
CA GLN A 115 -1.22 6.00 -4.20
C GLN A 115 -2.64 6.51 -4.45
N GLU A 116 -3.57 5.67 -4.94
CA GLU A 116 -4.97 6.07 -5.14
C GLU A 116 -5.67 6.43 -3.82
N ILE A 117 -5.38 5.70 -2.72
CA ILE A 117 -5.86 6.08 -1.38
C ILE A 117 -5.33 7.48 -1.02
N GLY A 118 -4.04 7.72 -1.28
CA GLY A 118 -3.40 9.01 -1.07
C GLY A 118 -4.05 10.15 -1.86
N LEU A 119 -4.20 9.96 -3.17
CA LEU A 119 -4.79 10.95 -4.09
C LEU A 119 -6.26 11.25 -3.74
N ALA A 120 -7.01 10.25 -3.29
CA ALA A 120 -8.38 10.43 -2.83
C ALA A 120 -8.47 11.33 -1.58
N SER A 121 -7.44 11.35 -0.74
CA SER A 121 -7.43 12.13 0.51
C SER A 121 -7.19 13.62 0.32
N LEU A 122 -6.54 14.02 -0.78
CA LEU A 122 -6.18 15.41 -1.03
C LEU A 122 -7.43 16.28 -1.20
N GLY A 123 -7.61 17.22 -0.26
CA GLY A 123 -8.76 18.12 -0.21
C GLY A 123 -10.07 17.46 0.23
N ALA A 124 -10.05 16.20 0.67
CA ALA A 124 -11.24 15.52 1.16
C ALA A 124 -11.67 16.06 2.54
N PRO A 125 -12.98 16.09 2.85
CA PRO A 125 -13.47 16.39 4.19
C PRO A 125 -13.04 15.33 5.22
N ASP A 126 -13.04 15.68 6.51
CA ASP A 126 -12.50 14.82 7.58
C ASP A 126 -13.22 13.46 7.69
N ASP A 127 -14.54 13.40 7.49
CA ASP A 127 -15.31 12.14 7.51
C ASP A 127 -14.88 11.18 6.40
N TYR A 128 -14.44 11.71 5.25
CA TYR A 128 -13.86 10.91 4.18
C TYR A 128 -12.40 10.53 4.45
N ILE A 129 -11.64 11.35 5.17
CA ILE A 129 -10.30 10.96 5.65
C ILE A 129 -10.40 9.77 6.61
N GLU A 130 -11.37 9.77 7.52
CA GLU A 130 -11.62 8.64 8.42
C GLU A 130 -11.99 7.37 7.65
N LYS A 131 -12.83 7.49 6.61
CA LYS A 131 -13.17 6.36 5.73
C LYS A 131 -11.95 5.85 4.95
N LEU A 132 -11.12 6.75 4.41
CA LEU A 132 -9.89 6.37 3.70
C LEU A 132 -8.86 5.73 4.63
N ALA A 133 -8.73 6.21 5.87
CA ALA A 133 -7.90 5.58 6.89
C ALA A 133 -8.41 4.17 7.24
N THR A 134 -9.72 3.99 7.30
CA THR A 134 -10.34 2.69 7.51
C THR A 134 -10.15 1.75 6.32
N ILE A 135 -10.25 2.27 5.09
CA ILE A 135 -9.90 1.52 3.88
C ILE A 135 -8.43 1.09 3.93
N PHE A 136 -7.51 2.01 4.25
CA PHE A 136 -6.10 1.70 4.44
C PHE A 136 -5.88 0.59 5.48
N TRP A 137 -6.55 0.68 6.63
CA TRP A 137 -6.49 -0.35 7.68
C TRP A 137 -6.92 -1.74 7.19
N PHE A 138 -8.07 -1.83 6.54
CA PHE A 138 -8.58 -3.13 6.08
C PHE A 138 -7.97 -3.62 4.77
N THR A 139 -7.02 -2.87 4.20
CA THR A 139 -6.30 -3.25 2.98
C THR A 139 -4.80 -3.27 3.22
N VAL A 140 -4.14 -2.11 3.19
CA VAL A 140 -2.69 -2.00 3.35
C VAL A 140 -2.19 -2.59 4.68
N GLU A 141 -2.96 -2.49 5.77
CA GLU A 141 -2.57 -3.08 7.07
C GLU A 141 -3.03 -4.54 7.27
N TYR A 142 -4.30 -4.84 7.00
CA TYR A 142 -4.92 -6.14 7.32
C TYR A 142 -5.65 -6.78 6.14
N GLY A 143 -5.25 -6.47 4.91
CA GLY A 143 -5.88 -6.99 3.71
C GLY A 143 -5.50 -8.44 3.38
N LEU A 144 -6.48 -9.16 2.84
CA LEU A 144 -6.31 -10.49 2.25
C LEU A 144 -6.62 -10.43 0.75
N CYS A 145 -6.01 -11.32 -0.02
CA CYS A 145 -6.30 -11.47 -1.45
C CYS A 145 -6.57 -12.92 -1.82
N ARG A 146 -7.28 -13.11 -2.93
CA ARG A 146 -7.49 -14.42 -3.54
C ARG A 146 -6.48 -14.64 -4.66
N GLN A 147 -5.75 -15.74 -4.62
CA GLN A 147 -4.78 -16.11 -5.65
C GLN A 147 -4.93 -17.59 -5.97
N ASP A 148 -5.31 -17.89 -7.22
CA ASP A 148 -5.46 -19.26 -7.72
C ASP A 148 -6.43 -20.11 -6.87
N GLY A 149 -7.46 -19.46 -6.31
CA GLY A 149 -8.47 -20.07 -5.44
C GLY A 149 -8.14 -19.99 -3.94
N ASP A 150 -6.87 -19.81 -3.59
CA ASP A 150 -6.40 -19.74 -2.20
C ASP A 150 -6.48 -18.33 -1.63
N LEU A 151 -6.61 -18.23 -0.30
CA LEU A 151 -6.47 -16.97 0.42
C LEU A 151 -5.00 -16.73 0.80
N LYS A 152 -4.54 -15.50 0.59
CA LYS A 152 -3.20 -15.03 0.95
C LYS A 152 -3.24 -13.69 1.65
N ALA A 153 -2.34 -13.49 2.62
CA ALA A 153 -2.18 -12.22 3.30
C ALA A 153 -1.31 -11.27 2.48
N TYR A 154 -1.73 -10.00 2.42
CA TYR A 154 -0.93 -8.91 1.89
C TYR A 154 -0.84 -7.72 2.87
N GLY A 155 -1.72 -7.65 3.87
CA GLY A 155 -1.65 -6.58 4.87
C GLY A 155 -0.33 -6.57 5.66
N ALA A 156 0.27 -5.39 5.85
CA ALA A 156 1.53 -5.22 6.56
C ALA A 156 1.46 -5.65 8.04
N GLY A 157 0.35 -5.34 8.73
CA GLY A 157 0.05 -5.82 10.07
C GLY A 157 0.06 -7.35 10.16
N LEU A 158 -0.47 -8.03 9.13
CA LEU A 158 -0.42 -9.49 9.03
C LEU A 158 1.02 -9.98 8.77
N LEU A 159 1.67 -9.43 7.75
CA LEU A 159 3.00 -9.86 7.30
C LEU A 159 4.14 -9.56 8.29
N SER A 160 3.88 -8.74 9.30
CA SER A 160 4.79 -8.40 10.40
C SER A 160 4.42 -9.01 11.76
N SER A 161 3.27 -9.70 11.84
CA SER A 161 2.74 -10.32 13.05
C SER A 161 2.63 -11.84 12.90
N TYR A 162 3.50 -12.58 13.58
CA TYR A 162 3.54 -14.05 13.44
C TYR A 162 2.20 -14.70 13.80
N GLY A 163 1.60 -14.30 14.94
CA GLY A 163 0.35 -14.89 15.40
C GLY A 163 -0.85 -14.51 14.55
N GLU A 164 -0.89 -13.27 14.05
CA GLU A 164 -2.03 -12.80 13.26
C GLU A 164 -1.98 -13.31 11.81
N LEU A 165 -0.76 -13.52 11.26
CA LEU A 165 -0.57 -14.16 9.96
C LEU A 165 -1.14 -15.58 9.94
N GLU A 166 -0.89 -16.38 10.98
CA GLU A 166 -1.50 -17.72 11.10
C GLU A 166 -3.02 -17.61 11.32
N TYR A 167 -3.45 -16.71 12.21
CA TYR A 167 -4.86 -16.55 12.57
C TYR A 167 -5.75 -16.10 11.39
N CYS A 168 -5.30 -15.16 10.56
CA CYS A 168 -6.11 -14.54 9.51
C CYS A 168 -6.54 -15.52 8.40
N LEU A 169 -5.85 -16.66 8.26
CA LEU A 169 -6.17 -17.72 7.30
C LEU A 169 -6.85 -18.94 7.94
N THR A 170 -7.24 -18.85 9.21
CA THR A 170 -8.09 -19.87 9.87
C THR A 170 -9.56 -19.69 9.51
N ASP A 171 -10.42 -20.58 10.02
CA ASP A 171 -11.88 -20.51 9.93
C ASP A 171 -12.52 -19.58 10.99
N LYS A 172 -11.72 -19.00 11.89
CA LYS A 172 -12.20 -18.18 13.00
C LYS A 172 -12.65 -16.77 12.60
N PRO A 173 -11.88 -15.99 11.82
CA PRO A 173 -12.31 -14.64 11.48
C PRO A 173 -13.37 -14.63 10.39
N GLN A 174 -14.19 -13.58 10.38
CA GLN A 174 -15.15 -13.37 9.31
C GLN A 174 -14.47 -12.76 8.09
N LEU A 175 -14.64 -13.39 6.93
CA LEU A 175 -14.15 -12.87 5.66
C LEU A 175 -15.27 -12.15 4.92
N ARG A 176 -14.98 -10.97 4.40
CA ARG A 176 -15.90 -10.16 3.58
C ARG A 176 -15.23 -9.72 2.29
N GLU A 177 -16.00 -9.48 1.24
CA GLU A 177 -15.47 -8.90 0.02
C GLU A 177 -15.10 -7.43 0.25
N PHE A 178 -13.94 -7.01 -0.26
CA PHE A 178 -13.54 -5.60 -0.22
C PHE A 178 -14.51 -4.74 -1.06
N ASP A 179 -15.23 -3.85 -0.39
CA ASP A 179 -16.03 -2.79 -0.97
C ASP A 179 -15.74 -1.50 -0.19
N PRO A 180 -15.02 -0.51 -0.77
CA PRO A 180 -14.62 0.71 -0.06
C PRO A 180 -15.75 1.45 0.67
N ALA A 181 -16.99 1.43 0.14
CA ALA A 181 -18.11 2.12 0.77
C ALA A 181 -18.52 1.46 2.10
N VAL A 182 -18.47 0.12 2.14
CA VAL A 182 -18.77 -0.68 3.34
C VAL A 182 -17.54 -0.74 4.25
N THR A 183 -16.38 -1.06 3.69
CA THR A 183 -15.11 -1.18 4.40
C THR A 183 -14.77 0.11 5.13
N GLY A 184 -14.86 1.27 4.46
CA GLY A 184 -14.54 2.58 5.06
C GLY A 184 -15.41 2.97 6.26
N SER A 185 -16.55 2.31 6.47
CA SER A 185 -17.43 2.55 7.62
C SER A 185 -17.31 1.47 8.72
N THR A 186 -16.41 0.50 8.55
CA THR A 186 -16.25 -0.62 9.47
C THR A 186 -15.40 -0.23 10.67
N LYS A 187 -15.88 -0.51 11.89
CA LYS A 187 -15.10 -0.30 13.11
C LYS A 187 -14.13 -1.45 13.32
N TYR A 188 -12.97 -1.16 13.89
CA TYR A 188 -11.93 -2.16 14.17
C TYR A 188 -11.28 -1.92 15.55
N PRO A 189 -10.85 -2.99 16.22
CA PRO A 189 -9.98 -2.88 17.38
C PRO A 189 -8.52 -2.69 16.96
N ILE A 190 -7.75 -1.96 17.78
CA ILE A 190 -6.30 -1.75 17.58
C ILE A 190 -5.42 -2.62 18.48
N THR A 191 -5.99 -3.30 19.49
CA THR A 191 -5.24 -4.03 20.53
C THR A 191 -5.37 -5.56 20.46
N GLN A 192 -6.26 -6.07 19.62
CA GLN A 192 -6.55 -7.51 19.46
C GLN A 192 -6.60 -7.87 17.98
N PHE A 193 -6.55 -9.16 17.67
CA PHE A 193 -6.68 -9.64 16.30
C PHE A 193 -8.00 -9.20 15.67
N GLN A 194 -7.98 -8.95 14.36
CA GLN A 194 -9.18 -8.50 13.67
C GLN A 194 -10.25 -9.61 13.62
N GLU A 195 -11.49 -9.25 13.93
CA GLU A 195 -12.63 -10.15 13.81
C GLU A 195 -13.10 -10.29 12.35
N VAL A 196 -12.82 -9.26 11.54
CA VAL A 196 -13.24 -9.17 10.14
C VAL A 196 -12.02 -8.85 9.28
N TYR A 197 -11.84 -9.61 8.20
CA TYR A 197 -10.87 -9.31 7.15
C TYR A 197 -11.58 -9.08 5.82
N TYR A 198 -11.06 -8.16 5.02
CA TYR A 198 -11.56 -7.87 3.69
C TYR A 198 -10.67 -8.51 2.63
N VAL A 199 -11.32 -9.25 1.71
CA VAL A 199 -10.67 -10.01 0.64
C VAL A 199 -10.81 -9.25 -0.68
N SER A 200 -9.69 -9.01 -1.35
CA SER A 200 -9.63 -8.46 -2.71
C SER A 200 -9.34 -9.56 -3.73
N GLU A 201 -9.98 -9.52 -4.89
CA GLU A 201 -9.74 -10.49 -5.96
C GLU A 201 -8.39 -10.25 -6.68
N SER A 202 -7.97 -8.98 -6.79
CA SER A 202 -6.63 -8.58 -7.19
C SER A 202 -6.34 -7.15 -6.73
N PHE A 203 -5.07 -6.71 -6.84
CA PHE A 203 -4.71 -5.33 -6.56
C PHE A 203 -5.31 -4.35 -7.59
N GLU A 204 -5.46 -4.76 -8.85
CA GLU A 204 -6.17 -3.98 -9.86
C GLU A 204 -7.65 -3.81 -9.49
N SER A 205 -8.31 -4.87 -9.04
CA SER A 205 -9.71 -4.79 -8.57
C SER A 205 -9.84 -3.86 -7.36
N ALA A 206 -8.92 -3.96 -6.39
CA ALA A 206 -8.89 -3.05 -5.23
C ALA A 206 -8.66 -1.59 -5.65
N LYS A 207 -7.75 -1.34 -6.60
CA LYS A 207 -7.48 -0.03 -7.20
C LYS A 207 -8.71 0.54 -7.88
N GLU A 208 -9.35 -0.22 -8.77
CA GLU A 208 -10.54 0.22 -9.49
C GLU A 208 -11.71 0.55 -8.55
N LYS A 209 -11.94 -0.29 -7.54
CA LYS A 209 -12.96 -0.03 -6.51
C LYS A 209 -12.65 1.25 -5.74
N THR A 210 -11.38 1.48 -5.39
CA THR A 210 -10.95 2.70 -4.67
C THR A 210 -11.10 3.95 -5.53
N ILE A 211 -10.76 3.90 -6.82
CA ILE A 211 -11.00 5.01 -7.78
C ILE A 211 -12.50 5.33 -7.85
N LYS A 212 -13.37 4.30 -7.95
CA LYS A 212 -14.82 4.49 -7.95
C LYS A 212 -15.31 5.15 -6.66
N PHE A 213 -14.78 4.75 -5.51
CA PHE A 213 -15.09 5.38 -4.23
C PHE A 213 -14.58 6.83 -4.16
N ALA A 214 -13.39 7.10 -4.67
CA ALA A 214 -12.81 8.45 -4.72
C ALA A 214 -13.69 9.43 -5.51
N ASN A 215 -14.40 8.96 -6.54
CA ASN A 215 -15.36 9.77 -7.30
C ASN A 215 -16.61 10.18 -6.49
N SER A 216 -16.89 9.52 -5.36
CA SER A 216 -17.99 9.89 -4.45
C SER A 216 -17.60 10.96 -3.43
N ILE A 217 -16.32 11.33 -3.35
CA ILE A 217 -15.80 12.31 -2.39
C ILE A 217 -16.22 13.72 -2.84
N PRO A 218 -16.88 14.53 -2.00
CA PRO A 218 -17.35 15.86 -2.37
C PRO A 218 -16.19 16.86 -2.39
N ARG A 219 -15.47 16.92 -3.52
CA ARG A 219 -14.44 17.92 -3.80
C ARG A 219 -14.67 18.58 -5.17
N PRO A 220 -14.45 19.90 -5.32
CA PRO A 220 -14.79 20.64 -6.54
C PRO A 220 -13.74 20.52 -7.67
N PHE A 221 -12.74 19.63 -7.51
CA PHE A 221 -11.62 19.48 -8.44
C PHE A 221 -11.16 18.03 -8.53
N GLY A 222 -10.53 17.68 -9.65
CA GLY A 222 -9.72 16.45 -9.77
C GLY A 222 -8.28 16.69 -9.34
N VAL A 223 -7.54 15.61 -9.10
CA VAL A 223 -6.10 15.66 -8.86
C VAL A 223 -5.40 14.65 -9.76
N ARG A 224 -4.21 15.01 -10.25
CA ARG A 224 -3.28 14.12 -10.95
C ARG A 224 -1.91 14.25 -10.33
N TYR A 225 -1.24 13.12 -10.12
CA TYR A 225 0.18 13.12 -9.78
C TYR A 225 1.02 13.28 -11.04
N ASN A 226 1.89 14.29 -11.08
CA ASN A 226 2.93 14.44 -12.09
C ASN A 226 4.22 13.81 -11.56
N ALA A 227 4.58 12.66 -12.13
CA ALA A 227 5.75 11.89 -11.71
C ALA A 227 7.10 12.57 -12.05
N TYR A 228 7.13 13.42 -13.08
CA TYR A 228 8.36 14.10 -13.50
C TYR A 228 8.77 15.19 -12.50
N THR A 229 7.80 15.96 -12.00
CA THR A 229 8.01 17.05 -11.04
C THR A 229 7.69 16.65 -9.60
N GLN A 230 7.21 15.43 -9.40
CA GLN A 230 6.75 14.90 -8.11
C GLN A 230 5.72 15.83 -7.43
N SER A 231 4.80 16.38 -8.21
CA SER A 231 3.81 17.38 -7.75
C SER A 231 2.37 16.96 -8.04
N ILE A 232 1.42 17.57 -7.35
CA ILE A 232 -0.01 17.39 -7.61
C ILE A 232 -0.52 18.49 -8.52
N GLU A 233 -1.06 18.09 -9.66
CA GLU A 233 -1.81 18.96 -10.56
C GLU A 233 -3.28 18.96 -10.15
N VAL A 234 -3.80 20.12 -9.78
CA VAL A 234 -5.23 20.32 -9.57
C VAL A 234 -5.90 20.49 -10.91
N LEU A 235 -7.00 19.76 -11.13
CA LEU A 235 -7.80 19.78 -12.35
C LEU A 235 -9.14 20.47 -12.05
N ASP A 236 -9.13 21.80 -12.06
CA ASP A 236 -10.30 22.65 -11.74
C ASP A 236 -10.69 23.63 -12.87
N SER A 237 -9.92 23.65 -13.96
CA SER A 237 -10.15 24.54 -15.10
C SER A 237 -10.09 23.82 -16.45
N LYS A 238 -10.80 24.38 -17.45
CA LYS A 238 -10.73 23.91 -18.84
C LYS A 238 -9.31 23.91 -19.40
N LYS A 239 -8.44 24.83 -18.93
CA LYS A 239 -7.06 24.93 -19.38
C LYS A 239 -6.23 23.74 -18.91
N GLN A 240 -6.29 23.39 -17.62
CA GLN A 240 -5.56 22.23 -17.10
C GLN A 240 -6.05 20.92 -17.72
N ILE A 241 -7.37 20.78 -17.91
CA ILE A 241 -7.94 19.59 -18.54
C ILE A 241 -7.46 19.44 -19.98
N ARG A 242 -7.36 20.54 -20.75
CA ARG A 242 -6.80 20.50 -22.11
C ARG A 242 -5.33 20.12 -22.11
N ASN A 243 -4.52 20.71 -21.22
CA ASN A 243 -3.10 20.37 -21.11
C ASN A 243 -2.92 18.86 -20.84
N LEU A 244 -3.71 18.30 -19.91
CA LEU A 244 -3.69 16.86 -19.63
C LEU A 244 -4.11 16.03 -20.85
N MET A 245 -5.13 16.48 -21.59
CA MET A 245 -5.55 15.79 -22.82
C MET A 245 -4.46 15.80 -23.88
N ASP A 246 -3.72 16.90 -24.03
CA ASP A 246 -2.60 17.01 -24.98
C ASP A 246 -1.42 16.10 -24.58
N ASP A 247 -1.11 16.00 -23.27
CA ASP A 247 -0.13 15.06 -22.73
C ASP A 247 -0.52 13.61 -23.06
N ILE A 248 -1.77 13.23 -22.76
CA ILE A 248 -2.30 11.87 -23.01
C ILE A 248 -2.29 11.56 -24.52
N ASN A 249 -2.65 12.52 -25.37
CA ASN A 249 -2.59 12.37 -26.81
C ASN A 249 -1.16 12.10 -27.29
N SER A 250 -0.17 12.77 -26.68
CA SER A 250 1.25 12.55 -27.00
C SER A 250 1.71 11.14 -26.63
N GLU A 251 1.33 10.64 -25.44
CA GLU A 251 1.58 9.25 -25.02
C GLU A 251 0.88 8.24 -25.94
N PHE A 252 -0.35 8.53 -26.36
CA PHE A 252 -1.11 7.69 -27.28
C PHE A 252 -0.44 7.60 -28.66
N GLN A 253 0.15 8.70 -29.16
CA GLN A 253 0.93 8.68 -30.40
C GLN A 253 2.17 7.80 -30.29
N ILE A 254 2.87 7.80 -29.15
CA ILE A 254 4.00 6.90 -28.90
C ILE A 254 3.54 5.43 -29.01
N LEU A 255 2.41 5.09 -28.38
CA LEU A 255 1.81 3.76 -28.48
C LEU A 255 1.46 3.40 -29.94
N GLN A 256 0.80 4.29 -30.67
CA GLN A 256 0.45 4.06 -32.08
C GLN A 256 1.70 3.77 -32.93
N ASN A 257 2.74 4.59 -32.78
CA ASN A 257 4.01 4.40 -33.48
C ASN A 257 4.68 3.07 -33.13
N ALA A 258 4.63 2.63 -31.87
CA ALA A 258 5.17 1.34 -31.45
C ALA A 258 4.40 0.17 -32.07
N VAL A 259 3.06 0.25 -32.08
CA VAL A 259 2.19 -0.76 -32.71
C VAL A 259 2.47 -0.88 -34.21
N GLU A 260 2.64 0.23 -34.92
CA GLU A 260 2.98 0.22 -36.35
C GLU A 260 4.32 -0.47 -36.62
N LYS A 261 5.34 -0.23 -35.79
CA LYS A 261 6.65 -0.89 -35.91
C LYS A 261 6.61 -2.40 -35.66
N LEU A 262 5.66 -2.88 -34.85
CA LEU A 262 5.49 -4.31 -34.55
C LEU A 262 4.61 -5.05 -35.58
N LYS A 263 3.97 -4.34 -36.52
CA LYS A 263 3.19 -4.94 -37.63
C LYS A 263 4.08 -5.45 -38.79
N VAL A 264 5.37 -5.70 -38.53
CA VAL A 264 6.33 -6.30 -39.47
C VAL A 264 6.36 -7.81 -39.32
#